data_AF-A0A1Q6IZ99-F1
#
_entry.id   AF-A0A1Q6IZ99-F1
#
_cell.length_a   1.000
_cell.length_b   1.000
_cell.length_c   1.000
_cell.angle_alpha   90.00
_cell.angle_beta   90.00
_cell.angle_gamma   90.00
#
_symmetry.space_group_name_H-M   'P 1'
#
loop_
_entity.id
_entity.type
_entity.pdbx_description
1 polymer ?
#
loop_
_entity_poly.entity_id
_entity_poly.type
_entity_poly.pdbx_seq_one_letter_code
_entity_poly.pdbx_strand_id
1 'polypeptide(L)' 'MNSVQTQTLSIKGNGGGEAYIDFCDGQLCVSVVIEGKQADFNFEPVTLRMFAHAYKLHCEECEECEKKKGE' A
#
# COMPACT_ATOMS: atom_id res chain seq x y z
N MET A 1 -5.78 22.00 12.33
CA MET A 1 -4.79 20.91 12.13
C MET A 1 -4.56 20.80 10.64
N ASN A 2 -3.33 21.05 10.18
CA ASN A 2 -2.98 20.89 8.78
C ASN A 2 -2.69 19.41 8.55
N SER A 3 -3.71 18.62 8.21
CA SER A 3 -3.51 17.25 7.75
C SER A 3 -2.72 17.33 6.45
N VAL A 4 -1.52 16.76 6.42
CA VAL A 4 -0.77 16.56 5.18
C VAL A 4 -1.46 15.41 4.47
N GLN A 5 -2.54 15.73 3.75
CA GLN A 5 -3.22 14.74 2.93
C GLN A 5 -2.30 14.41 1.76
N THR A 6 -1.85 13.16 1.71
CA THR A 6 -1.04 12.70 0.59
C THR A 6 -1.92 12.47 -0.64
N GLN A 7 -1.30 12.25 -1.80
CA GLN A 7 -2.06 11.98 -3.02
C GLN A 7 -2.84 10.67 -2.85
N THR A 8 -4.17 10.75 -2.88
CA THR A 8 -5.04 9.58 -2.88
C THR A 8 -4.87 8.82 -4.19
N LEU A 9 -4.36 7.59 -4.12
CA LEU A 9 -4.37 6.64 -5.22
C LEU A 9 -5.75 5.96 -5.29
N SER A 10 -6.33 5.82 -6.48
CA SER A 10 -7.55 5.03 -6.67
C SER A 10 -7.30 3.87 -7.63
N ILE A 11 -7.83 2.71 -7.28
CA ILE A 11 -7.77 1.48 -8.08
C ILE A 11 -9.22 1.09 -8.42
N LYS A 12 -9.53 1.05 -9.72
CA LYS A 12 -10.83 0.61 -10.22
C LYS A 12 -10.81 -0.88 -10.51
N GLY A 13 -11.67 -1.63 -9.84
CA GLY A 13 -11.92 -3.04 -10.09
C GLY A 13 -12.93 -3.24 -11.21
N ASN A 14 -12.73 -4.28 -12.03
CA ASN A 14 -13.64 -4.63 -13.13
C ASN A 14 -15.06 -5.01 -12.66
N GLY A 15 -15.26 -5.30 -11.38
CA GLY A 15 -16.56 -5.59 -10.75
C GLY A 15 -17.28 -4.37 -10.16
N GLY A 16 -16.86 -3.14 -10.50
CA GLY A 16 -17.49 -1.91 -9.99
C GLY A 16 -17.07 -1.50 -8.58
N GLY A 17 -16.10 -2.20 -7.98
CA GLY A 17 -15.45 -1.79 -6.74
C GLY A 17 -14.34 -0.78 -7.00
N GLU A 18 -14.20 0.21 -6.13
CA GLU A 18 -13.08 1.15 -6.12
C GLU A 18 -12.36 1.08 -4.78
N ALA A 19 -11.03 1.00 -4.80
CA ALA A 19 -10.20 1.11 -3.61
C ALA A 19 -9.45 2.43 -3.63
N TYR A 20 -9.54 3.20 -2.56
CA TYR A 20 -8.80 4.43 -2.33
C TYR A 20 -7.71 4.17 -1.32
N ILE A 21 -6.50 4.60 -1.62
CA ILE A 21 -5.32 4.41 -0.77
C ILE A 21 -4.73 5.80 -0.51
N ASP A 22 -4.59 6.16 0.76
CA ASP A 22 -4.05 7.45 1.20
C ASP A 22 -3.20 7.25 2.46
N PHE A 23 -2.27 8.16 2.73
CA PHE A 23 -1.61 8.27 4.01
C PHE A 23 -2.28 9.35 4.85
N CYS A 24 -2.94 8.91 5.93
CA CYS A 24 -3.54 9.79 6.92
C CYS A 24 -2.78 9.63 8.22
N ASP A 25 -2.28 10.73 8.79
CA ASP A 25 -1.60 10.74 10.09
C ASP A 25 -0.45 9.72 10.24
N GLY A 26 0.29 9.48 9.14
CA GLY A 26 1.40 8.53 9.10
C GLY A 26 0.99 7.05 9.06
N GLN A 27 -0.30 6.78 8.87
CA GLN A 27 -0.85 5.44 8.64
C GLN A 27 -1.22 5.29 7.17
N LEU A 28 -1.17 4.06 6.67
CA LEU A 28 -1.74 3.73 5.36
C LEU A 28 -3.23 3.43 5.56
N CYS A 29 -4.09 4.27 5.02
CA CYS A 29 -5.53 4.12 5.02
C CYS A 29 -5.99 3.58 3.67
N VAL A 30 -6.91 2.61 3.72
CA VAL A 30 -7.51 2.00 2.55
C VAL A 30 -9.03 2.01 2.71
N SER A 31 -9.73 2.66 1.79
CA SER A 31 -11.19 2.66 1.74
C SER A 31 -11.64 1.90 0.52
N VAL A 32 -12.48 0.90 0.69
CA VAL A 32 -13.06 0.11 -0.41
C VAL A 32 -14.53 0.45 -0.54
N VAL A 33 -14.93 0.91 -1.73
CA VAL A 33 -16.31 1.24 -2.07
C VAL A 33 -16.82 0.24 -3.10
N ILE A 34 -17.91 -0.45 -2.79
CA ILE A 34 -18.60 -1.37 -3.71
C ILE A 34 -20.09 -1.03 -3.67
N GLU A 35 -20.68 -0.72 -4.82
CA GLU A 35 -22.11 -0.39 -4.94
C GLU A 35 -22.57 0.69 -3.94
N GLY A 36 -21.72 1.68 -3.70
CA GLY A 36 -22.00 2.78 -2.75
C GLY A 36 -21.84 2.42 -1.27
N LYS A 37 -21.46 1.18 -0.93
CA LYS A 37 -21.09 0.78 0.44
C LYS A 37 -19.59 0.93 0.64
N GLN A 38 -19.17 1.60 1.71
CA GLN A 38 -17.77 1.83 2.04
C GLN A 38 -17.34 0.98 3.23
N ALA A 39 -16.14 0.40 3.13
CA ALA A 39 -15.43 -0.24 4.23
C ALA A 39 -14.03 0.36 4.35
N ASP A 40 -13.68 0.83 5.54
CA ASP A 40 -12.40 1.47 5.82
C ASP A 40 -11.47 0.54 6.58
N PHE A 41 -10.21 0.54 6.16
CA PHE A 41 -9.12 -0.24 6.73
C PHE A 41 -7.93 0.69 6.96
N ASN A 42 -7.13 0.38 7.97
CA ASN A 42 -5.85 1.02 8.17
C ASN A 42 -4.83 -0.01 8.65
N PHE A 43 -3.57 0.25 8.34
CA PHE A 43 -2.45 -0.45 8.97
C PHE A 43 -1.88 0.42 10.07
N GLU A 44 -1.70 -0.17 11.24
CA GLU A 44 -0.92 0.48 12.29
C GLU A 44 0.49 0.83 11.78
N PRO A 45 1.09 1.95 12.22
CA PRO A 45 2.41 2.38 11.75
C PRO A 45 3.53 1.34 11.96
N VAL A 46 3.39 0.44 12.94
CA VAL A 46 4.35 -0.64 13.18
C VAL A 46 4.27 -1.71 12.10
N THR A 47 3.05 -2.11 11.73
CA THR A 47 2.79 -3.12 10.70
C THR A 47 3.26 -2.64 9.33
N LEU A 48 3.00 -1.37 9.01
CA LEU A 48 3.44 -0.78 7.75
C LEU A 48 4.98 -0.77 7.62
N ARG A 49 5.69 -0.47 8.72
CA ARG A 49 7.15 -0.52 8.77
C ARG A 49 7.69 -1.94 8.57
N MET A 50 7.02 -2.94 9.14
CA MET A 50 7.39 -4.34 8.91
C MET A 50 7.25 -4.73 7.44
N PHE A 51 6.14 -4.36 6.78
CA PHE A 51 5.96 -4.65 5.35
C PHE A 51 7.00 -3.94 4.47
N ALA A 52 7.28 -2.66 4.74
CA ALA A 52 8.31 -1.93 4.00
C ALA A 52 9.70 -2.58 4.14
N HIS A 53 10.03 -3.05 5.34
CA HIS A 53 11.29 -3.75 5.59
C HIS A 53 11.34 -5.11 4.88
N ALA A 54 10.28 -5.92 4.98
CA ALA A 54 10.20 -7.21 4.31
C ALA A 54 10.27 -7.08 2.78
N TYR A 55 9.59 -6.09 2.20
CA TYR A 55 9.64 -5.83 0.76
C TYR A 55 11.04 -5.41 0.30
N LYS A 56 11.73 -4.57 1.08
CA LYS A 56 13.12 -4.21 0.81
C LYS A 56 14.03 -5.44 0.75
N LEU A 57 13.95 -6.31 1.77
CA LEU A 57 14.75 -7.54 1.81
C LEU A 57 14.48 -8.43 0.60
N HIS A 58 13.21 -8.58 0.21
CA HIS A 58 12.84 -9.34 -0.99
C HIS A 58 13.47 -8.77 -2.26
N CYS A 59 13.47 -7.45 -2.43
CA CYS A 59 14.11 -6.81 -3.58
C CYS A 59 15.62 -7.05 -3.60
N GLU A 60 16.29 -6.92 -2.45
CA GLU A 60 17.72 -7.19 -2.32
C GLU A 60 18.06 -8.65 -2.68
N GLU A 61 17.27 -9.62 -2.20
CA GLU A 61 17.41 -11.03 -2.56
C GLU A 61 17.20 -11.28 -4.07
N CYS A 62 16.18 -10.64 -4.67
CA CYS A 62 15.92 -10.75 -6.11
C CYS A 62 17.07 -10.18 -6.95
N GLU A 63 17.62 -9.02 -6.57
CA GLU A 63 18.76 -8.43 -7.26
C GLU A 63 20.01 -9.32 -7.18
N GLU A 64 20.27 -9.93 -6.02
CA GLU A 64 21.36 -10.89 -5.87
C GLU A 64 21.15 -12.14 -6.74
N CYS A 65 19.92 -12.65 -6.83
CA CYS A 65 19.59 -13.80 -7.67
C CYS A 65 19.79 -13.48 -9.16
N GLU A 66 19.40 -12.29 -9.61
CA GLU A 66 19.59 -11.86 -11.00
C GLU A 66 21.08 -11.67 -11.34
N LYS A 67 21.88 -11.12 -10.41
CA LYS A 67 23.35 -11.02 -10.58
C LYS A 67 24.00 -12.40 -10.76
N LYS A 68 23.59 -13.40 -9.95
CA LYS A 68 24.11 -14.78 -10.01
C LYS A 68 23.71 -15.56 -11.26
N LYS A 69 22.63 -15.18 -11.95
CA LYS A 69 22.19 -15.81 -13.21
C LYS A 69 22.92 -15.25 -14.44
N GLY A 70 23.53 -14.07 -14.31
CA GLY A 70 24.29 -13.41 -15.38
C GLY A 70 25.77 -13.73 -15.41
N GLU A 71 26.29 -14.44 -14.40
CA GLU A 71 27.65 -15.00 -14.33
C GLU A 71 27.67 -16.47 -14.80
#